data_AF-A0A5E4HVN6-F1
#
_entry.id   AF-A0A5E4HVN6-F1
#
_cell.length_a   1.000
_cell.length_b   1.000
_cell.length_c   1.000
_cell.angle_alpha   90.00
_cell.angle_beta   90.00
_cell.angle_gamma   90.00
#
_symmetry.space_group_name_H-M   'P 1'
#
loop_
_entity.id
_entity.type
_entity.pdbx_description
1 polymer ?
#
loop_
_entity_poly.entity_id
_entity_poly.type
_entity_poly.pdbx_seq_one_letter_code
_entity_poly.pdbx_strand_id
1 'polypeptide(L)'
;MGLPDTSRLQKVTKDNLDGINNLINRGRAFVTAPLVGYETQFAEGQAGEIEREVVKELNIDTEGFRVPAIPELASKGLRREIIVPFKPEFSVGEDEKNEGKTKVTLEFSLQKGSYATTILREYMKN
;
A
#
# COMPACT_ATOMS: atom_id res chain seq x y z
N MET A 1 -14.92 6.17 -3.87
CA MET A 1 -13.87 6.03 -2.82
C MET A 1 -12.86 7.14 -3.08
N GLY A 2 -12.24 7.71 -2.04
CA GLY A 2 -11.15 8.68 -2.26
C GLY A 2 -9.93 8.00 -2.87
N LEU A 3 -8.99 8.82 -3.37
CA LEU A 3 -7.65 8.37 -3.72
C LEU A 3 -6.66 8.78 -2.62
N PRO A 4 -5.71 7.91 -2.24
CA PRO A 4 -4.59 8.28 -1.37
C PRO A 4 -3.82 9.49 -1.90
N ASP A 5 -3.44 10.38 -1.00
CA ASP A 5 -2.59 11.54 -1.27
C ASP A 5 -1.48 11.60 -0.21
N THR A 6 -0.28 11.17 -0.59
CA THR A 6 0.86 11.04 0.31
C THR A 6 1.50 12.38 0.66
N SER A 7 1.06 13.49 0.06
CA SER A 7 1.42 14.84 0.50
C SER A 7 0.69 15.26 1.78
N ARG A 8 -0.37 14.54 2.16
CA ARG A 8 -1.25 14.85 3.30
C ARG A 8 -1.18 13.75 4.35
N LEU A 9 -0.03 13.60 4.98
CA LEU A 9 0.17 12.65 6.08
C LEU A 9 -0.37 13.22 7.39
N GLN A 10 -1.05 12.37 8.16
CA GLN A 10 -1.50 12.68 9.51
C GLN A 10 -1.12 11.55 10.45
N LYS A 11 -0.37 11.89 11.49
CA LYS A 11 -0.04 10.97 12.57
C LYS A 11 -1.27 10.72 13.43
N VAL A 12 -1.56 9.44 13.67
CA VAL A 12 -2.69 9.02 14.51
C VAL A 12 -2.25 8.99 15.97
N THR A 13 -3.06 9.58 16.84
CA THR A 13 -2.89 9.59 18.30
C THR A 13 -4.19 9.12 18.96
N LYS A 14 -4.18 8.91 20.28
CA LYS A 14 -5.40 8.53 21.01
C LYS A 14 -6.53 9.55 20.82
N ASP A 15 -6.21 10.84 20.73
CA ASP A 15 -7.20 11.92 20.64
C ASP A 15 -7.92 11.97 19.28
N ASN A 16 -7.25 11.55 18.20
CA ASN A 16 -7.81 11.62 16.85
C ASN A 16 -8.20 10.25 16.27
N LEU A 17 -7.98 9.16 17.02
CA LEU A 17 -8.16 7.77 16.57
C LEU A 17 -9.55 7.53 16.00
N ASP A 18 -10.61 7.90 16.73
CA ASP A 18 -12.00 7.68 16.29
C ASP A 18 -12.34 8.48 15.04
N GLY A 19 -11.84 9.71 14.94
CA GLY A 19 -12.00 10.55 13.76
C GLY A 19 -11.35 9.93 12.52
N ILE A 20 -10.12 9.44 12.66
CA ILE A 20 -9.38 8.78 11.58
C ILE A 20 -10.04 7.46 11.19
N ASN A 21 -10.48 6.64 12.15
CA ASN A 21 -11.20 5.40 11.89
C ASN A 21 -12.49 5.64 11.10
N ASN A 22 -13.23 6.70 11.44
CA ASN A 22 -14.41 7.11 10.67
C ASN A 22 -14.06 7.52 9.22
N LEU A 23 -12.93 8.18 8.99
CA LEU A 23 -12.45 8.50 7.64
C LEU A 23 -12.03 7.24 6.86
N ILE A 24 -11.33 6.31 7.50
CA ILE A 24 -10.93 5.02 6.89
C ILE A 24 -12.18 4.24 6.47
N ASN A 25 -13.18 4.11 7.35
CA ASN A 25 -14.43 3.41 7.05
C ASN A 25 -15.20 4.02 5.87
N ARG A 26 -15.06 5.33 5.66
CA ARG A 26 -15.65 6.06 4.52
C ARG A 26 -14.77 6.07 3.28
N GLY A 27 -13.59 5.43 3.32
CA GLY A 27 -12.61 5.43 2.24
C GLY A 27 -12.04 6.81 1.93
N ARG A 28 -11.78 7.61 2.99
CA ARG A 28 -11.25 8.98 2.92
C ARG A 28 -9.91 9.17 3.65
N ALA A 29 -9.42 8.14 4.31
CA ALA A 29 -8.08 8.06 4.89
C ALA A 29 -7.52 6.65 4.66
N PHE A 30 -6.20 6.53 4.60
CA PHE A 30 -5.51 5.31 4.22
C PHE A 30 -4.31 5.10 5.14
N VAL A 31 -4.15 3.88 5.66
CA VAL A 31 -2.98 3.50 6.46
C VAL A 31 -1.77 3.38 5.55
N THR A 32 -0.59 3.81 6.01
CA THR A 32 0.63 3.83 5.20
C THR A 32 1.80 3.09 5.86
N ALA A 33 2.68 2.53 5.04
CA ALA A 33 3.98 1.98 5.40
C ALA A 33 5.11 2.84 4.78
N PRO A 34 6.35 2.78 5.30
CA PRO A 34 7.45 3.51 4.71
C PRO A 34 8.00 2.74 3.50
N LEU A 35 8.28 3.45 2.42
CA LEU A 35 9.35 3.07 1.50
C LEU A 35 10.63 3.68 2.04
N VAL A 36 11.49 2.83 2.58
CA VAL A 36 12.67 3.25 3.34
C VAL A 36 13.67 3.98 2.43
N GLY A 37 14.30 4.99 3.02
CA GLY A 37 15.30 5.89 2.45
C GLY A 37 15.94 6.73 3.55
N TYR A 38 16.90 7.58 3.20
CA TYR A 38 17.79 8.23 4.18
C TYR A 38 17.11 9.30 5.07
N GLU A 39 15.91 9.77 4.70
CA GLU A 39 15.10 10.73 5.48
C GLU A 39 13.81 10.09 6.02
N THR A 40 13.74 8.74 6.07
CA THR A 40 12.51 8.03 6.47
C THR A 40 12.12 8.33 7.91
N GLN A 41 10.90 8.84 8.09
CA GLN A 41 10.25 8.95 9.38
C GLN A 41 9.40 7.71 9.65
N PHE A 42 9.81 6.93 10.64
CA PHE A 42 9.05 5.78 11.12
C PHE A 42 7.87 6.21 11.99
N ALA A 43 6.83 5.38 12.01
CA ALA A 43 5.68 5.61 12.89
C ALA A 43 6.07 5.52 14.38
N GLU A 44 5.14 5.91 15.24
CA GLU A 44 5.24 5.74 16.69
C GLU A 44 4.35 4.61 17.19
N GLY A 45 4.57 4.19 18.44
CA GLY A 45 3.88 3.06 19.05
C GLY A 45 4.12 1.76 18.29
N GLN A 46 3.12 0.86 18.36
CA GLN A 46 3.19 -0.48 17.80
C GLN A 46 3.50 -0.51 16.29
N ALA A 47 2.90 0.40 15.50
CA ALA A 47 3.18 0.48 14.07
C ALA A 47 4.66 0.81 13.80
N GLY A 48 5.22 1.73 14.58
CA GLY A 48 6.63 2.07 14.51
C GLY A 48 7.56 0.94 14.94
N GLU A 49 7.16 0.18 15.96
CA GLU A 49 7.90 -1.00 16.42
C GLU A 49 8.00 -2.03 15.29
N ILE A 50 6.88 -2.37 14.64
CA ILE A 50 6.85 -3.28 13.48
C ILE A 50 7.76 -2.77 12.35
N GLU A 51 7.69 -1.48 12.02
CA GLU A 51 8.54 -0.89 10.97
C GLU A 51 10.04 -1.02 11.29
N ARG A 52 10.42 -0.70 12.54
CA ARG A 52 11.82 -0.77 12.98
C ARG A 52 12.31 -2.21 13.11
N GLU A 53 11.45 -3.14 13.53
CA GLU A 53 11.75 -4.57 13.61
C GLU A 53 12.13 -5.13 12.23
N VAL A 54 11.34 -4.84 11.18
CA VAL A 54 11.65 -5.29 9.82
C VAL A 54 12.95 -4.69 9.30
N VAL A 55 13.18 -3.38 9.53
CA VAL A 55 14.44 -2.71 9.14
C VAL A 55 15.65 -3.35 9.82
N LYS A 56 15.51 -3.67 11.12
CA LYS A 56 16.56 -4.33 11.90
C LYS A 56 16.78 -5.77 11.43
N GLU A 57 15.72 -6.54 11.22
CA GLU A 57 15.77 -7.94 10.76
C GLU A 57 16.52 -8.06 9.42
N LEU A 58 16.23 -7.12 8.50
CA LEU A 58 16.86 -7.07 7.18
C LEU A 58 18.23 -6.37 7.18
N ASN A 59 18.73 -5.91 8.34
CA ASN A 59 19.97 -5.14 8.50
C ASN A 59 20.07 -3.95 7.53
N ILE A 60 18.98 -3.21 7.37
CA ILE A 60 18.94 -2.06 6.45
C ILE A 60 19.60 -0.85 7.13
N ASP A 61 20.68 -0.36 6.53
CA ASP A 61 21.26 0.96 6.85
C ASP A 61 20.55 2.06 6.05
N THR A 62 19.82 2.93 6.75
CA THR A 62 19.09 4.03 6.11
C THR A 62 20.02 5.06 5.46
N GLU A 63 21.22 5.29 6.01
CA GLU A 63 22.17 6.23 5.41
C GLU A 63 22.75 5.69 4.09
N GLY A 64 22.73 4.38 3.89
CA GLY A 64 23.10 3.75 2.62
C GLY A 64 22.30 4.28 1.42
N PHE A 65 21.08 4.79 1.64
CA PHE A 65 20.26 5.39 0.59
C PHE A 65 20.71 6.80 0.17
N ARG A 66 21.72 7.42 0.81
CA ARG A 66 22.24 8.74 0.41
C ARG A 66 23.20 8.69 -0.79
N VAL A 67 23.77 7.52 -1.08
CA VAL A 67 24.67 7.19 -2.21
C VAL A 67 25.55 8.37 -2.69
N PRO A 68 26.49 8.89 -1.88
CA PRO A 68 27.26 10.10 -2.23
C PRO A 68 28.06 10.00 -3.54
N ALA A 69 28.47 8.79 -3.92
CA ALA A 69 29.21 8.53 -5.16
C ALA A 69 28.34 8.70 -6.41
N ILE A 70 27.02 8.50 -6.30
CA ILE A 70 26.05 8.64 -7.39
C ILE A 70 24.75 9.27 -6.82
N PRO A 71 24.73 10.59 -6.61
CA PRO A 71 23.63 11.28 -5.93
C PRO A 71 22.25 11.09 -6.60
N GLU A 72 22.20 10.77 -7.90
CA GLU A 72 20.97 10.50 -8.65
C GLU A 72 20.26 9.21 -8.19
N LEU A 73 20.99 8.30 -7.53
CA LEU A 73 20.43 7.09 -6.93
C LEU A 73 19.95 7.32 -5.49
N ALA A 74 20.19 8.51 -4.92
CA ALA A 74 19.82 8.79 -3.55
C ALA A 74 18.29 8.81 -3.38
N SER A 75 17.79 8.13 -2.36
CA SER A 75 16.35 8.06 -2.07
C SER A 75 16.06 8.57 -0.65
N LYS A 76 15.32 9.68 -0.55
CA LYS A 76 14.84 10.21 0.74
C LYS A 76 13.89 9.24 1.46
N GLY A 77 13.25 8.35 0.71
CA GLY A 77 12.12 7.56 1.19
C GLY A 77 10.81 8.34 1.07
N LEU A 78 9.71 7.62 1.27
CA LEU A 78 8.36 8.18 1.26
C LEU A 78 7.40 7.26 2.03
N ARG A 79 6.17 7.70 2.25
CA ARG A 79 5.11 6.84 2.80
C ARG A 79 4.12 6.48 1.71
N ARG A 80 3.63 5.24 1.75
CA ARG A 80 2.70 4.71 0.75
C ARG A 80 1.58 3.94 1.42
N GLU A 81 0.37 4.06 0.91
CA GLU A 81 -0.78 3.27 1.35
C GLU A 81 -0.50 1.77 1.25
N ILE A 82 -0.90 1.02 2.29
CA ILE A 82 -0.66 -0.44 2.34
C ILE A 82 -1.78 -1.25 1.70
N ILE A 83 -2.96 -0.66 1.53
CA ILE A 83 -4.11 -1.29 0.88
C ILE A 83 -4.41 -0.49 -0.38
N VAL A 84 -4.49 -1.20 -1.51
CA VAL A 84 -5.02 -0.64 -2.76
C VAL A 84 -6.54 -0.63 -2.66
N PRO A 85 -7.20 0.54 -2.58
CA PRO A 85 -8.65 0.59 -2.56
C PRO A 85 -9.18 0.16 -3.93
N PHE A 86 -10.02 -0.87 -3.94
CA PHE A 86 -10.71 -1.32 -5.15
C PHE A 86 -12.14 -1.78 -4.82
N LYS A 87 -13.03 -1.64 -5.79
CA LYS A 87 -14.39 -2.17 -5.73
C LYS A 87 -14.70 -2.75 -7.11
N PRO A 88 -14.64 -4.08 -7.26
CA PRO A 88 -14.88 -4.70 -8.55
C PRO A 88 -16.36 -4.95 -8.77
N GLU A 89 -16.79 -4.85 -10.02
CA GLU A 89 -17.95 -5.56 -10.51
C GLU A 89 -17.50 -6.90 -11.09
N PHE A 90 -18.32 -7.94 -10.92
CA PHE A 90 -17.96 -9.26 -11.42
C PHE A 90 -19.15 -10.00 -12.02
N SER A 91 -18.87 -10.83 -13.01
CA SER A 91 -19.81 -11.78 -13.59
C SER A 91 -19.15 -13.14 -13.77
N VAL A 92 -19.96 -14.19 -13.69
CA VAL A 92 -19.55 -15.59 -13.82
C VAL A 92 -20.34 -16.21 -14.96
N GLY A 93 -19.67 -17.00 -15.80
CA GLY A 93 -20.30 -17.67 -16.93
C GLY A 93 -19.50 -18.88 -17.40
N GLU A 94 -20.03 -19.62 -18.36
CA GLU A 94 -19.28 -20.70 -19.02
C GLU A 94 -18.06 -20.13 -19.76
N ASP A 95 -17.00 -20.93 -19.85
CA ASP A 95 -15.80 -20.58 -20.60
C ASP A 95 -15.87 -21.15 -22.02
N GLU A 96 -16.07 -20.25 -22.98
CA GLU A 96 -16.25 -20.53 -24.40
C GLU A 96 -14.94 -20.95 -25.07
N LYS A 97 -13.80 -20.76 -24.40
CA LYS A 97 -12.48 -21.24 -24.86
C LYS A 97 -12.09 -22.56 -24.22
N ASN A 98 -12.73 -22.95 -23.12
CA ASN A 98 -12.42 -24.17 -22.38
C ASN A 98 -13.72 -24.90 -22.01
N GLU A 99 -14.16 -25.80 -22.89
CA GLU A 99 -15.40 -26.56 -22.72
C GLU A 99 -15.49 -27.23 -21.33
N GLY A 100 -16.67 -27.10 -20.69
CA GLY A 100 -16.93 -27.62 -19.35
C GLY A 100 -16.31 -26.80 -18.20
N LYS A 101 -15.66 -25.66 -18.48
CA LYS A 101 -15.12 -24.76 -17.44
C LYS A 101 -15.94 -23.49 -17.29
N THR A 102 -15.66 -22.77 -16.20
CA THR A 102 -16.28 -21.49 -15.84
C THR A 102 -15.24 -20.38 -15.91
N LYS A 103 -15.63 -19.22 -16.42
CA LYS A 103 -14.84 -17.98 -16.40
C LYS A 103 -15.43 -16.97 -15.41
N VAL A 104 -14.56 -16.08 -14.92
CA VAL A 104 -14.95 -14.90 -14.14
C VAL A 104 -14.44 -13.65 -14.85
N THR A 105 -15.32 -12.69 -15.09
CA THR A 105 -14.97 -11.36 -15.59
C THR A 105 -14.96 -10.39 -14.43
N LEU A 106 -13.87 -9.65 -14.24
CA LEU A 106 -13.73 -8.60 -13.22
C LEU A 106 -13.55 -7.25 -13.91
N GLU A 107 -14.32 -6.25 -13.47
CA GLU A 107 -14.15 -4.86 -13.89
C GLU A 107 -13.88 -3.99 -12.66
N PHE A 108 -12.79 -3.21 -12.69
CA PHE A 108 -12.41 -2.33 -11.59
C PHE A 108 -11.49 -1.21 -12.07
N SER A 109 -11.44 -0.12 -11.29
CA SER A 109 -10.49 0.98 -11.47
C SER A 109 -9.38 0.92 -10.43
N LEU A 110 -8.19 1.35 -10.84
CA LEU A 110 -7.00 1.41 -9.99
C LEU A 110 -6.40 2.82 -9.99
N GLN A 111 -5.84 3.19 -8.84
CA GLN A 111 -4.98 4.37 -8.75
C GLN A 111 -3.70 4.16 -9.57
N LYS A 112 -3.11 5.27 -10.06
CA LYS A 112 -1.83 5.21 -10.77
C LYS A 112 -0.75 4.54 -9.90
N GLY A 113 0.07 3.71 -10.52
CA GLY A 113 1.13 2.97 -9.83
C GLY A 113 0.65 1.77 -9.00
N SER A 114 -0.64 1.41 -9.05
CA SER A 114 -1.14 0.11 -8.59
C SER A 114 -1.22 -0.87 -9.75
N TYR A 115 -1.14 -2.17 -9.45
CA TYR A 115 -1.09 -3.23 -10.44
C TYR A 115 -2.32 -4.14 -10.33
N ALA A 116 -2.92 -4.48 -11.47
CA ALA A 116 -4.05 -5.41 -11.52
C ALA A 116 -3.68 -6.80 -10.96
N THR A 117 -2.41 -7.21 -11.12
CA THR A 117 -1.89 -8.46 -10.57
C THR A 117 -2.00 -8.53 -9.05
N THR A 118 -1.88 -7.42 -8.31
CA THR A 118 -2.09 -7.38 -6.86
C THR A 118 -3.52 -7.77 -6.49
N ILE A 119 -4.52 -7.35 -7.27
CA ILE A 119 -5.92 -7.77 -7.07
C ILE A 119 -6.11 -9.22 -7.49
N LEU A 120 -5.64 -9.59 -8.68
CA LEU A 120 -5.83 -10.94 -9.23
C LEU A 120 -5.20 -12.00 -8.33
N ARG A 121 -4.05 -11.72 -7.71
CA ARG A 121 -3.44 -12.59 -6.70
C ARG A 121 -4.42 -12.98 -5.59
N GLU A 122 -5.26 -12.04 -5.14
CA GLU A 122 -6.22 -12.30 -4.08
C GLU A 122 -7.43 -13.15 -4.52
N TYR A 123 -7.74 -13.21 -5.82
CA TYR A 123 -8.75 -14.10 -6.39
C TYR A 123 -8.18 -15.46 -6.79
N MET A 124 -7.01 -15.47 -7.42
CA MET A 124 -6.38 -16.67 -7.98
C MET A 124 -5.61 -17.48 -6.93
N LYS A 125 -5.14 -16.81 -5.86
CA LYS A 125 -4.34 -17.41 -4.77
C LYS A 125 -3.11 -18.18 -5.27
N ASN A 126 -2.44 -17.63 -6.29
CA ASN A 126 -1.23 -18.18 -6.89
C ASN A 126 0.05 -17.39 -6.55
#